data_AF-A0A192A4C4-F1
#
_entry.id   AF-A0A192A4C4-F1
#
_cell.length_a   1.000
_cell.length_b   1.000
_cell.length_c   1.000
_cell.angle_alpha   90.00
_cell.angle_beta   90.00
_cell.angle_gamma   90.00
#
_symmetry.space_group_name_H-M   'P 1'
#
loop_
_entity.id
_entity.type
_entity.pdbx_description
1 polymer ?
#
loop_
_entity_poly.entity_id
_entity_poly.type
_entity_poly.pdbx_seq_one_letter_code
_entity_poly.pdbx_strand_id
1 'polypeptide(L)' 'MPLHAVQADLEAGRLVEVKIDEVPPGGFAMQMSAVYPTASPPGPAGRWLIERLRSWSAR' A
#
# COMPACT_ATOMS: atom_id res chain seq x y z
N MET A 1 6.62 -2.27 -8.39
CA MET A 1 5.60 -3.13 -7.75
C MET A 1 5.42 -2.70 -6.31
N PRO A 2 4.20 -2.67 -5.74
CA PRO A 2 4.02 -2.40 -4.32
C PRO A 2 4.73 -3.46 -3.47
N LEU A 3 5.55 -3.03 -2.51
CA LEU A 3 6.40 -3.93 -1.72
C LEU A 3 5.59 -5.03 -1.02
N HIS A 4 4.46 -4.69 -0.42
CA HIS A 4 3.59 -5.65 0.29
C HIS A 4 3.08 -6.80 -0.60
N ALA A 5 3.01 -6.59 -1.92
CA ALA A 5 2.52 -7.62 -2.86
C ALA A 5 3.62 -8.62 -3.26
N VAL A 6 4.89 -8.26 -3.11
CA VAL A 6 6.05 -9.05 -3.57
C VAL A 6 6.99 -9.47 -2.42
N GLN A 7 6.75 -8.98 -1.20
CA GLN A 7 7.59 -9.24 -0.03
C GLN A 7 7.83 -10.74 0.19
N ALA A 8 6.77 -11.56 0.12
CA ALA A 8 6.87 -13.00 0.32
C ALA A 8 7.70 -13.71 -0.77
N ASP A 9 7.70 -13.18 -2.00
CA ASP A 9 8.52 -13.71 -3.08
C ASP A 9 9.98 -13.29 -2.94
N LEU A 10 10.24 -12.07 -2.47
CA LEU A 10 11.58 -11.58 -2.14
C LEU A 10 12.19 -12.39 -1.00
N GLU A 11 11.44 -12.63 0.07
CA GLU A 11 11.87 -13.46 1.21
C GLU A 11 12.11 -14.92 0.83
N ALA A 12 11.28 -15.46 -0.07
CA ALA A 12 11.45 -16.81 -0.59
C ALA A 12 12.54 -16.93 -1.68
N GLY A 13 13.19 -15.83 -2.07
CA GLY A 13 14.20 -15.80 -3.12
C GLY A 13 13.66 -16.11 -4.53
N ARG A 14 12.33 -16.05 -4.73
CA ARG A 14 11.71 -16.16 -6.06
C ARG A 14 11.88 -14.87 -6.87
N LEU A 15 11.99 -13.74 -6.19
CA LEU A 15 12.28 -12.43 -6.78
C LEU A 15 13.57 -11.85 -6.17
N VAL A 16 14.19 -10.94 -6.92
CA VAL A 16 15.32 -10.13 -6.48
C VAL A 16 15.03 -8.66 -6.78
N GLU A 17 15.50 -7.76 -5.92
CA GLU A 17 15.40 -6.32 -6.17
C GLU A 17 16.40 -5.91 -7.25
N VAL A 18 15.89 -5.26 -8.30
CA VAL A 18 16.71 -4.68 -9.37
C VAL A 18 16.91 -3.20 -9.09
N LYS A 19 18.16 -2.77 -8.99
CA LYS A 19 18.51 -1.36 -8.81
C LYS A 19 18.42 -0.63 -10.15
N ILE A 20 17.72 0.50 -10.16
CA ILE A 20 17.57 1.38 -11.31
C ILE A 20 18.03 2.76 -10.85
N ASP A 21 18.93 3.40 -11.60
CA ASP A 21 19.59 4.64 -11.16
C ASP A 21 18.62 5.78 -10.79
N GLU A 22 17.47 5.84 -11.46
CA GLU A 22 16.46 6.87 -11.24
C GLU A 22 15.43 6.51 -10.14
N VAL A 23 15.52 5.31 -9.57
CA VAL A 23 14.54 4.79 -8.59
C VAL A 23 15.19 4.63 -7.22
N PRO A 24 14.67 5.30 -6.17
CA PRO A 24 15.16 5.10 -4.81
C PRO A 24 15.07 3.63 -4.37
N PRO A 25 15.94 3.17 -3.45
CA PRO A 25 15.79 1.86 -2.82
C PRO A 25 14.40 1.68 -2.22
N GLY A 26 13.74 0.56 -2.49
CA GLY A 26 12.34 0.33 -2.08
C GLY A 26 11.27 1.01 -2.96
N GLY A 27 11.66 1.74 -4.01
CA GLY A 27 10.76 2.36 -4.98
C GLY A 27 10.23 3.74 -4.57
N PHE A 28 9.14 4.16 -5.21
CA PHE A 28 8.48 5.44 -4.91
C PHE A 28 7.39 5.27 -3.86
N ALA A 29 7.34 6.18 -2.90
CA ALA A 29 6.23 6.27 -1.95
C ALA A 29 4.97 6.78 -2.66
N MET A 30 4.00 5.89 -2.89
CA MET A 30 2.71 6.23 -3.49
C MET A 30 1.66 6.42 -2.40
N GLN A 31 0.96 7.56 -2.40
CA GLN A 31 -0.13 7.81 -1.46
C GLN A 31 -1.34 6.94 -1.79
N MET A 32 -1.83 6.20 -0.79
CA MET A 32 -3.13 5.52 -0.87
C MET A 32 -4.25 6.43 -0.39
N SER A 33 -5.36 6.48 -1.15
CA SER A 33 -6.52 7.32 -0.84
C SER A 33 -7.81 6.49 -0.80
N ALA A 34 -8.71 6.81 0.14
CA ALA A 34 -10.07 6.29 0.15
C ALA A 34 -11.01 7.29 -0.53
N VAL A 35 -11.76 6.84 -1.53
CA VAL A 35 -12.69 7.68 -2.30
C VAL A 35 -14.13 7.26 -1.98
N TYR A 36 -14.97 8.23 -1.63
CA TYR A 36 -16.39 8.03 -1.33
C TYR A 36 -17.23 9.25 -1.75
N PRO A 37 -18.53 9.08 -2.04
CA PRO A 37 -19.40 10.20 -2.39
C PRO A 37 -19.55 11.18 -1.22
N THR A 38 -19.39 12.48 -1.48
CA THR A 38 -19.56 13.52 -0.44
C THR A 38 -20.98 13.54 0.13
N ALA A 39 -21.99 13.26 -0.70
CA ALA A 39 -23.40 13.21 -0.29
C ALA A 39 -23.74 12.01 0.62
N SER A 40 -22.89 10.98 0.65
CA SER A 40 -23.12 9.79 1.46
C SER A 40 -21.79 9.34 2.08
N PRO A 41 -21.32 10.03 3.14
CA PRO A 41 -20.06 9.70 3.78
C PRO A 41 -20.10 8.29 4.39
N PRO A 42 -18.94 7.66 4.62
CA PRO A 42 -18.87 6.34 5.22
C PRO A 42 -19.51 6.36 6.61
N GLY A 43 -20.44 5.41 6.83
CA GLY A 43 -20.99 5.12 8.15
C GLY A 43 -19.95 4.49 9.09
N PRO A 44 -20.33 4.08 10.31
CA PRO A 44 -19.41 3.54 11.31
C PRO A 44 -18.55 2.37 10.80
N ALA A 45 -19.15 1.42 10.09
CA ALA A 45 -18.42 0.29 9.50
C ALA A 45 -17.45 0.72 8.40
N GLY A 46 -17.83 1.68 7.56
CA GLY A 46 -16.97 2.20 6.50
C GLY A 46 -15.77 2.96 7.05
N ARG A 47 -15.97 3.79 8.08
CA ARG A 47 -14.87 4.48 8.77
C ARG A 47 -13.92 3.50 9.43
N TRP A 48 -14.46 2.48 10.11
CA TRP A 48 -13.65 1.42 10.70
C TRP A 48 -12.79 0.69 9.65
N LEU A 49 -13.35 0.39 8.47
CA LEU A 49 -12.60 -0.25 7.40
C LEU A 49 -11.48 0.67 6.86
N ILE A 50 -11.76 1.94 6.65
CA ILE A 50 -10.76 2.93 6.20
C ILE A 50 -9.60 3.00 7.20
N GLU A 51 -9.89 3.06 8.50
CA GLU A 51 -8.84 3.08 9.53
C GLU A 51 -8.05 1.77 9.59
N ARG A 52 -8.72 0.63 9.42
CA ARG A 52 -8.04 -0.66 9.32
C ARG A 52 -7.09 -0.71 8.12
N LEU A 53 -7.51 -0.24 6.96
CA LEU A 53 -6.67 -0.13 5.76
C LEU A 53 -5.51 0.85 5.95
N ARG A 54 -5.74 1.99 6.61
CA ARG A 54 -4.68 2.94 6.98
C ARG A 54 -3.60 2.28 7.84
N SER A 55 -4.00 1.50 8.85
CA SER A 55 -3.06 0.79 9.72
C SER A 55 -2.23 -0.29 8.98
N TRP A 56 -2.79 -0.88 7.92
CA TRP A 56 -2.08 -1.86 7.10
C TRP A 56 -1.06 -1.18 6.18
N SER A 57 -1.38 0.01 5.67
CA SER A 57 -0.48 0.78 4.80
C SER A 57 0.67 1.47 5.55
N ALA A 58 0.58 1.63 6.87
CA ALA A 58 1.62 2.24 7.71
C ALA A 58 2.64 1.24 8.27
N ARG A 59 2.51 -0.04 7.91
CA ARG A 59 3.43 -1.14 8.26
C ARG A 59 4.29 -1.48 7.05
#